data_AF-A0A936UJH7-F1
#
_entry.id   AF-A0A936UJH7-F1
#
_cell.length_a   1.000
_cell.length_b   1.000
_cell.length_c   1.000
_cell.angle_alpha   90.00
_cell.angle_beta   90.00
_cell.angle_gamma   90.00
#
_symmetry.space_group_name_H-M   'P 1'
#
loop_
_entity.id
_entity.type
_entity.pdbx_description
1 polymer ?
#
loop_
_entity_poly.entity_id
_entity_poly.type
_entity_poly.pdbx_seq_one_letter_code
_entity_poly.pdbx_strand_id
1 'polypeptide(L)'
;MKFSEATNNLIDDINSESAIPVKNLYEFSVITEIAFSKDRISEFKDLIFTAKYVKGLKSVFSNRIVNADDFTEKIFDEFNSSLRKFIDLLKNILNDSDEKIFKHFNEKYFQLDHECIVNSLELIDDLSLCKEYLNRNPERL
;
A
#
# COMPACT_ATOMS: atom_id res chain seq x y z
N MET A 1 -5.32 -15.88 -10.82
CA MET A 1 -4.26 -15.24 -11.62
C MET A 1 -2.98 -16.05 -11.42
N LYS A 2 -2.14 -16.21 -12.45
CA LYS A 2 -0.78 -16.72 -12.28
C LYS A 2 0.17 -15.52 -12.24
N PHE A 3 1.01 -15.43 -11.23
CA PHE A 3 1.96 -14.31 -11.08
C PHE A 3 3.23 -14.58 -11.89
N SER A 4 3.76 -13.52 -12.51
CA SER A 4 5.01 -13.54 -13.25
C SER A 4 6.21 -13.77 -12.32
N GLU A 5 7.33 -14.18 -12.91
CA GLU A 5 8.59 -14.32 -12.18
C GLU A 5 9.05 -12.99 -11.58
N ALA A 6 8.83 -11.87 -12.28
CA ALA A 6 9.13 -10.54 -11.77
C ALA A 6 8.36 -10.21 -10.47
N THR A 7 7.06 -10.51 -10.44
CA THR A 7 6.23 -10.32 -9.24
C THR A 7 6.71 -11.21 -8.08
N ASN A 8 6.98 -12.49 -8.34
CA ASN A 8 7.43 -13.41 -7.29
C ASN A 8 8.81 -13.01 -6.76
N ASN A 9 9.75 -12.68 -7.64
CA ASN A 9 11.11 -12.27 -7.25
C ASN A 9 11.08 -11.00 -6.40
N LEU A 10 10.23 -10.02 -6.72
CA LEU A 10 10.11 -8.82 -5.88
C LEU A 10 9.63 -9.16 -4.47
N ILE A 11 8.66 -10.06 -4.34
CA ILE A 11 8.11 -10.48 -3.03
C ILE A 11 9.16 -11.25 -2.24
N ASP A 12 9.87 -12.16 -2.89
CA ASP A 12 10.93 -12.96 -2.25
C ASP A 12 12.08 -12.06 -1.80
N ASP A 13 12.51 -11.11 -2.64
CA ASP A 13 13.52 -10.13 -2.30
C ASP A 13 13.09 -9.30 -1.07
N ILE A 14 11.87 -8.75 -1.07
CA ILE A 14 11.33 -7.98 0.06
C ILE A 14 11.36 -8.82 1.34
N ASN A 15 10.83 -10.05 1.28
CA ASN A 15 10.77 -10.95 2.44
C ASN A 15 12.15 -11.37 2.96
N SER A 16 13.17 -11.41 2.09
CA SER A 16 14.54 -11.76 2.47
C SER A 16 15.28 -10.62 3.19
N GLU A 17 14.91 -9.37 2.91
CA GLU A 17 15.56 -8.18 3.46
C GLU A 17 14.74 -7.48 4.57
N SER A 18 13.46 -7.82 4.72
CA SER A 18 12.58 -7.28 5.75
C SER A 18 12.66 -8.09 7.05
N ALA A 19 12.51 -7.40 8.18
CA ALA A 19 12.44 -8.07 9.49
C ALA A 19 11.11 -8.83 9.70
N ILE A 20 10.09 -8.50 8.91
CA ILE A 20 8.76 -9.11 8.94
C ILE A 20 8.33 -9.45 7.51
N PRO A 21 7.66 -10.60 7.28
CA PRO A 21 7.19 -10.95 5.96
C PRO A 21 5.98 -10.10 5.55
N VAL A 22 5.77 -9.97 4.24
CA VAL A 22 4.53 -9.46 3.64
C VAL A 22 3.37 -10.35 4.09
N LYS A 23 2.33 -9.74 4.68
CA LYS A 23 1.17 -10.46 5.23
C LYS A 23 0.08 -10.68 4.20
N ASN A 24 -0.28 -9.64 3.47
CA ASN A 24 -1.31 -9.66 2.43
C ASN A 24 -0.73 -10.09 1.08
N LEU A 25 -0.12 -11.28 1.04
CA LEU A 25 0.63 -11.77 -0.12
C LEU A 25 -0.20 -11.73 -1.41
N TYR A 26 -1.44 -12.25 -1.37
CA TYR A 26 -2.28 -12.28 -2.55
C TYR A 26 -2.56 -10.88 -3.10
N GLU A 27 -2.98 -9.95 -2.25
CA GLU A 27 -3.29 -8.59 -2.69
C GLU A 27 -2.05 -7.84 -3.17
N PHE A 28 -0.93 -7.98 -2.45
CA PHE A 28 0.35 -7.42 -2.86
C PHE A 28 0.78 -7.95 -4.24
N SER A 29 0.70 -9.27 -4.46
CA SER A 29 1.00 -9.90 -5.75
C SER A 29 0.10 -9.39 -6.86
N VAL A 30 -1.21 -9.26 -6.62
CA VAL A 30 -2.15 -8.76 -7.63
C VAL A 30 -1.84 -7.32 -8.03
N ILE A 31 -1.61 -6.44 -7.05
CA ILE A 31 -1.28 -5.03 -7.32
C ILE A 31 0.00 -4.93 -8.15
N THR A 32 1.04 -5.66 -7.73
CA THR A 32 2.35 -5.68 -8.40
C THR A 32 2.24 -6.22 -9.82
N GLU A 33 1.56 -7.35 -10.00
CA GLU A 33 1.40 -7.99 -11.31
C GLU A 33 0.63 -7.11 -12.28
N ILE A 34 -0.44 -6.46 -11.83
CA ILE A 34 -1.22 -5.56 -12.67
C ILE A 34 -0.38 -4.32 -13.03
N ALA A 35 0.37 -3.77 -12.07
CA ALA A 35 1.26 -2.66 -12.35
C ALA A 35 2.31 -3.01 -13.41
N PHE A 36 2.93 -4.19 -13.28
CA PHE A 36 4.01 -4.63 -14.15
C PHE A 36 3.49 -5.00 -15.55
N SER A 37 2.41 -5.76 -15.62
CA SER A 37 1.84 -6.24 -16.89
C SER A 37 1.16 -5.15 -17.72
N LYS A 38 0.77 -4.03 -17.11
CA LYS A 38 0.06 -2.93 -17.77
C LYS A 38 0.87 -1.64 -17.91
N ASP A 39 2.17 -1.69 -17.65
CA ASP A 39 3.07 -0.53 -17.72
C ASP A 39 2.63 0.63 -16.79
N ARG A 40 2.12 0.28 -15.60
CA ARG A 40 1.64 1.22 -14.57
C ARG A 40 2.62 1.34 -13.40
N ILE A 41 3.91 1.31 -13.73
CA ILE A 41 5.01 1.36 -12.75
C ILE A 41 5.02 2.72 -12.03
N SER A 42 4.66 3.81 -12.73
CA SER A 42 4.58 5.14 -12.11
C SER A 42 3.49 5.18 -11.03
N GLU A 43 2.29 4.68 -11.31
CA GLU A 43 1.21 4.62 -10.32
C GLU A 43 1.57 3.69 -9.15
N PHE A 44 2.28 2.59 -9.42
CA PHE A 44 2.78 1.72 -8.36
C PHE A 44 3.79 2.42 -7.46
N LYS A 45 4.73 3.18 -8.04
CA LYS A 45 5.70 4.02 -7.28
C LYS A 45 4.98 5.05 -6.41
N ASP A 46 3.94 5.70 -6.94
CA ASP A 46 3.11 6.64 -6.18
C ASP A 46 2.33 5.96 -5.05
N LEU A 47 1.81 4.76 -5.31
CA LEU A 47 1.09 3.96 -4.32
C LEU A 47 2.00 3.59 -3.13
N ILE A 48 3.17 2.99 -3.38
CA ILE A 48 4.08 2.56 -2.32
C ILE A 48 4.67 3.76 -1.56
N PHE A 49 4.86 4.90 -2.23
CA PHE A 49 5.27 6.15 -1.57
C PHE A 49 4.17 6.66 -0.64
N THR A 50 2.92 6.69 -1.13
CA THR A 50 1.78 7.12 -0.33
C THR A 50 1.56 6.18 0.85
N ALA A 51 1.71 4.86 0.67
CA ALA A 51 1.66 3.88 1.76
C ALA A 51 2.71 4.20 2.84
N LYS A 52 3.97 4.40 2.46
CA LYS A 52 5.05 4.74 3.40
C LYS A 52 4.76 6.04 4.16
N TYR A 53 4.19 7.03 3.47
CA TYR A 53 3.80 8.30 4.07
C TYR A 53 2.67 8.14 5.09
N VAL A 54 1.58 7.42 4.74
CA VAL A 54 0.46 7.15 5.66
C VAL A 54 0.92 6.36 6.88
N LYS A 55 1.81 5.37 6.72
CA LYS A 55 2.44 4.64 7.83
C LYS A 55 3.24 5.58 8.75
N GLY A 56 3.94 6.55 8.18
CA GLY A 56 4.63 7.60 8.92
C GLY A 56 3.66 8.43 9.78
N LEU A 57 2.58 8.96 9.19
CA LEU A 57 1.55 9.71 9.92
C LEU A 57 0.92 8.87 11.04
N LYS A 58 0.59 7.60 10.77
CA LYS A 58 0.07 6.64 11.77
C LYS A 58 1.01 6.51 12.98
N SER A 59 2.32 6.45 12.74
CA SER A 59 3.33 6.33 13.79
C SER A 59 3.40 7.58 14.68
N VAL A 60 3.11 8.76 14.13
CA VAL A 60 3.10 10.02 14.91
C VAL A 60 1.98 9.99 15.96
N PHE A 61 0.79 9.48 15.63
CA PHE A 61 -0.28 9.32 16.63
C PHE A 61 0.06 8.33 17.75
N SER A 62 0.85 7.29 17.43
CA SER A 62 1.22 6.25 18.38
C SER A 62 2.25 6.75 19.40
N ASN A 63 3.07 7.72 19.00
CA ASN A 63 4.07 8.37 19.84
C ASN A 63 3.44 9.60 20.52
N ARG A 64 2.81 9.39 21.69
CA ARG A 64 2.03 10.35 22.51
C ARG A 64 2.78 11.61 23.03
N ILE A 65 3.71 12.20 22.27
CA ILE A 65 4.48 13.41 22.64
C ILE A 65 3.96 14.64 21.87
N VAL A 66 2.67 14.70 21.60
CA VAL A 66 2.06 15.88 20.95
C VAL A 66 1.08 16.52 21.92
N ASN A 67 1.59 17.48 22.70
CA ASN A 67 0.81 18.26 23.66
C ASN A 67 0.17 19.52 23.02
N ALA A 68 -0.28 19.43 21.78
CA ALA A 68 -0.96 20.53 21.08
C ALA A 68 -2.14 19.98 20.28
N ASP A 69 -3.35 20.27 20.75
CA ASP A 69 -4.60 19.77 20.16
C ASP A 69 -4.72 20.17 18.67
N ASP A 70 -4.39 21.43 18.32
CA ASP A 70 -4.40 21.93 16.93
C ASP A 70 -3.43 21.20 16.00
N PHE A 71 -2.29 20.74 16.51
CA PHE A 71 -1.32 19.98 15.72
C PHE A 71 -1.81 18.56 15.48
N THR A 72 -2.49 17.98 16.46
CA THR A 72 -3.07 16.64 16.36
C THR A 72 -4.21 16.60 15.34
N GLU A 73 -5.07 17.63 15.32
CA GLU A 73 -6.17 17.75 14.35
C GLU A 73 -5.65 17.83 12.91
N LYS A 74 -4.64 18.66 12.65
CA LYS A 74 -4.03 18.79 11.31
C LYS A 74 -3.42 17.49 10.80
N ILE A 75 -2.71 16.75 11.66
CA ILE A 75 -2.14 15.45 11.28
C ILE A 75 -3.26 14.45 11.03
N PHE A 76 -4.34 14.48 11.80
CA PHE A 76 -5.51 13.63 11.59
C PHE A 76 -6.16 13.89 10.22
N ASP A 77 -6.36 15.15 9.85
CA ASP A 77 -6.87 15.52 8.54
C ASP A 77 -5.94 15.07 7.40
N GLU A 78 -4.63 15.27 7.58
CA GLU A 78 -3.62 14.86 6.61
C GLU A 78 -3.55 13.33 6.45
N PHE A 79 -3.70 12.59 7.55
CA PHE A 79 -3.80 11.13 7.55
C PHE A 79 -5.04 10.67 6.77
N ASN A 80 -6.21 11.25 7.06
CA ASN A 80 -7.45 10.90 6.37
C ASN A 80 -7.39 11.21 4.88
N SER A 81 -6.85 12.38 4.51
CA SER A 81 -6.64 12.77 3.12
C SER A 81 -5.70 11.80 2.40
N SER A 82 -4.60 11.44 3.03
CA SER A 82 -3.60 10.52 2.46
C SER A 82 -4.11 9.09 2.36
N LEU A 83 -4.93 8.64 3.31
CA LEU A 83 -5.60 7.33 3.23
C LEU A 83 -6.60 7.27 2.08
N ARG A 84 -7.37 8.35 1.85
CA ARG A 84 -8.26 8.45 0.68
C ARG A 84 -7.46 8.39 -0.61
N LYS A 85 -6.38 9.18 -0.71
CA LYS A 85 -5.46 9.15 -1.85
C LYS A 85 -4.89 7.75 -2.10
N PHE A 86 -4.50 7.04 -1.04
CA PHE A 86 -4.02 5.65 -1.14
C PHE A 86 -5.07 4.73 -1.77
N ILE A 87 -6.32 4.82 -1.31
CA ILE A 87 -7.44 4.02 -1.84
C ILE A 87 -7.72 4.37 -3.31
N ASP A 88 -7.66 5.65 -3.67
CA ASP A 88 -7.87 6.08 -5.05
C ASP A 88 -6.75 5.59 -5.99
N LEU A 89 -5.49 5.64 -5.56
CA LEU A 89 -4.37 5.06 -6.31
C LEU A 89 -4.53 3.55 -6.49
N LEU A 90 -4.97 2.84 -5.44
CA LEU A 90 -5.22 1.41 -5.50
C LEU A 90 -6.35 1.08 -6.48
N LYS A 91 -7.46 1.83 -6.45
CA LYS A 91 -8.54 1.72 -7.43
C LYS A 91 -8.07 1.97 -8.85
N ASN A 92 -7.25 3.02 -9.05
CA ASN A 92 -6.74 3.38 -10.36
C ASN A 92 -5.93 2.23 -10.95
N ILE A 93 -4.98 1.64 -10.20
CA ILE A 93 -4.20 0.48 -10.65
C ILE A 93 -5.12 -0.68 -11.05
N LEU A 94 -6.18 -0.93 -10.28
CA LEU A 94 -7.07 -2.07 -10.46
C LEU A 94 -8.22 -1.83 -11.45
N ASN A 95 -8.41 -0.63 -12.00
CA ASN A 95 -9.58 -0.29 -12.80
C ASN A 95 -9.76 -1.16 -14.05
N ASP A 96 -8.65 -1.65 -14.63
CA ASP A 96 -8.69 -2.54 -15.80
C ASP A 96 -8.57 -4.03 -15.41
N SER A 97 -8.56 -4.36 -14.12
CA SER A 97 -8.46 -5.75 -13.66
C SER A 97 -9.73 -6.54 -13.98
N ASP A 98 -9.64 -7.88 -13.95
CA ASP A 98 -10.82 -8.73 -14.13
C ASP A 98 -11.88 -8.44 -13.06
N GLU A 99 -13.17 -8.56 -13.40
CA GLU A 99 -14.30 -8.22 -12.51
C GLU A 99 -14.19 -8.89 -11.14
N LYS A 100 -13.72 -10.15 -11.09
CA LYS A 100 -13.52 -10.89 -9.83
C LYS A 100 -12.45 -10.25 -8.94
N ILE A 101 -11.36 -9.76 -9.53
CA ILE A 101 -10.28 -9.08 -8.80
C ILE A 101 -10.81 -7.74 -8.29
N PHE A 102 -11.41 -6.94 -9.16
CA PHE A 102 -11.96 -5.65 -8.76
C PHE A 102 -13.00 -5.80 -7.64
N LYS A 103 -13.90 -6.78 -7.74
CA LYS A 103 -14.91 -7.06 -6.70
C LYS A 103 -14.27 -7.46 -5.36
N HIS A 104 -13.26 -8.33 -5.37
CA HIS A 104 -12.51 -8.71 -4.16
C HIS A 104 -11.93 -7.49 -3.45
N PHE A 105 -11.25 -6.61 -4.21
CA PHE A 105 -10.68 -5.39 -3.64
C PHE A 105 -11.74 -4.40 -3.20
N ASN A 106 -12.85 -4.33 -3.92
CA ASN A 106 -13.97 -3.48 -3.57
C ASN A 106 -14.57 -3.83 -2.21
N GLU A 107 -14.79 -5.13 -1.97
CA GLU A 107 -15.33 -5.64 -0.70
C GLU A 107 -14.32 -5.51 0.45
N LYS A 108 -13.02 -5.75 0.19
CA LYS A 108 -11.99 -5.78 1.25
C LYS A 108 -11.42 -4.40 1.63
N TYR A 109 -11.42 -3.43 0.71
CA TYR A 109 -10.73 -2.15 0.90
C TYR A 109 -11.55 -0.90 0.55
N PHE A 110 -12.50 -0.96 -0.39
CA PHE A 110 -13.06 0.26 -0.99
C PHE A 110 -14.36 0.78 -0.38
N GLN A 111 -15.05 -0.01 0.46
CA GLN A 111 -16.33 0.40 1.07
C GLN A 111 -16.16 1.44 2.19
N LEU A 112 -14.92 1.70 2.64
CA LEU A 112 -14.58 2.68 3.69
C LEU A 112 -15.28 2.45 5.03
N ASP A 113 -15.77 1.23 5.30
CA ASP A 113 -16.17 0.83 6.63
C ASP A 113 -14.94 0.55 7.52
N HIS A 114 -15.19 0.30 8.81
CA HIS A 114 -14.12 0.08 9.79
C HIS A 114 -13.20 -1.08 9.40
N GLU A 115 -13.74 -2.18 8.87
CA GLU A 115 -12.96 -3.36 8.48
C GLU A 115 -12.08 -3.05 7.25
N CYS A 116 -12.65 -2.36 6.26
CA CYS A 116 -11.91 -1.87 5.09
C CYS A 116 -10.73 -0.97 5.48
N ILE A 117 -10.91 -0.10 6.48
CA ILE A 117 -9.84 0.76 6.99
C ILE A 117 -8.75 -0.08 7.65
N VAL A 118 -9.11 -1.03 8.51
CA VAL A 118 -8.13 -1.94 9.15
C VAL A 118 -7.34 -2.71 8.08
N ASN A 119 -8.03 -3.32 7.12
CA ASN A 119 -7.40 -4.04 6.01
C ASN A 119 -6.47 -3.12 5.20
N SER A 120 -6.90 -1.89 4.92
CA SER A 120 -6.08 -0.91 4.21
C SER A 120 -4.81 -0.57 4.97
N LEU A 121 -4.87 -0.44 6.29
CA LEU A 121 -3.70 -0.16 7.12
C LEU A 121 -2.71 -1.33 7.15
N GLU A 122 -3.18 -2.58 7.11
CA GLU A 122 -2.31 -3.75 6.98
C GLU A 122 -1.64 -3.81 5.61
N LEU A 123 -2.39 -3.54 4.53
CA LEU A 123 -1.82 -3.48 3.18
C LEU A 123 -0.82 -2.32 3.03
N ILE A 124 -1.08 -1.18 3.68
CA ILE A 124 -0.14 -0.06 3.77
C ILE A 124 1.17 -0.50 4.44
N ASP A 125 1.10 -1.31 5.50
CA ASP A 125 2.29 -1.81 6.17
C ASP A 125 3.14 -2.67 5.23
N ASP A 126 2.52 -3.55 4.43
CA ASP A 126 3.17 -4.38 3.42
C ASP A 126 3.77 -3.56 2.27
N LEU A 127 3.01 -2.62 1.68
CA LEU A 127 3.50 -1.74 0.60
C LEU A 127 4.60 -0.78 1.08
N SER A 128 4.61 -0.44 2.36
CA SER A 128 5.71 0.33 2.94
C SER A 128 7.02 -0.45 2.98
N LEU A 129 6.99 -1.77 3.19
CA LEU A 129 8.19 -2.63 3.10
C LEU A 129 8.76 -2.61 1.68
N CYS A 130 7.88 -2.68 0.68
CA CYS A 130 8.28 -2.55 -0.72
C CYS A 130 8.98 -1.21 -0.98
N LYS A 131 8.43 -0.10 -0.48
CA LYS A 131 9.07 1.22 -0.62
C LYS A 131 10.46 1.27 0.02
N GLU A 132 10.61 0.64 1.20
CA GLU A 132 11.89 0.56 1.92
C GLU A 132 12.92 -0.27 1.17
N TYR A 133 12.54 -1.44 0.65
CA TYR A 133 13.37 -2.28 -0.21
C TYR A 133 13.84 -1.51 -1.45
N LEU A 134 12.92 -0.86 -2.17
CA LEU A 134 13.23 -0.13 -3.40
C LEU A 134 14.02 1.16 -3.19
N ASN A 135 14.04 1.71 -1.97
CA ASN A 135 14.98 2.79 -1.64
C ASN A 135 16.44 2.30 -1.61
N ARG A 136 16.66 1.02 -1.28
CA ARG A 136 17.99 0.40 -1.26
C ARG A 136 18.35 -0.19 -2.62
N ASN A 137 17.35 -0.66 -3.36
CA ASN A 137 17.48 -1.36 -4.64
C ASN A 137 16.63 -0.68 -5.75
N PRO A 138 16.92 0.57 -6.14
CA PRO A 138 16.08 1.35 -7.06
C PRO A 138 16.00 0.77 -8.48
N GLU A 139 16.97 -0.04 -8.90
CA GLU A 139 17.03 -0.70 -10.21
C GLU A 139 16.04 -1.85 -10.40
N ARG A 140 15.33 -2.25 -9.33
CA ARG A 140 14.35 -3.35 -9.34
C ARG A 140 12.96 -2.94 -9.85
N LEU A 141 12.75 -1.68 -10.24
CA LEU A 141 11.50 -1.16 -10.84
C LEU A 141 11.71 -0.32 -12.11
#